data_AF-A0A845GS75-F1
#
_entry.id   AF-A0A845GS75-F1
#
_cell.length_a   1.000
_cell.length_b   1.000
_cell.length_c   1.000
_cell.angle_alpha   90.00
_cell.angle_beta   90.00
_cell.angle_gamma   90.00
#
_symmetry.space_group_name_H-M   'P 1'
#
loop_
_entity.id
_entity.type
_entity.pdbx_description
1 polymer ?
#
loop_
_entity_poly.entity_id
_entity_poly.type
_entity_poly.pdbx_seq_one_letter_code
_entity_poly.pdbx_strand_id
1 'polypeptide(L)'
;MIKRLGKSESAHIDQLSDAVLWRLNFGEMLLMQNDFEWFGTPLENIESAKKWADSYHGRRKFHVRVPTRKEVLSMPANELSPLLIGWMVHSPTEIIPSKVQIELVLELLCQRSDTSELAAVIAMCKQYARNH
;
A
#
# COMPACT_ATOMS: atom_id res chain seq x y z
N MET A 1 -30.64 -34.66 52.04
CA MET A 1 -29.58 -33.79 52.57
C MET A 1 -28.33 -33.99 51.71
N ILE A 2 -27.91 -32.93 50.99
CA ILE A 2 -26.58 -32.66 50.38
C ILE A 2 -26.18 -33.51 49.14
N LYS A 3 -26.26 -33.02 47.87
CA LYS A 3 -25.39 -32.10 47.07
C LYS A 3 -24.02 -32.70 46.66
N ARG A 4 -23.79 -32.97 45.35
CA ARG A 4 -22.84 -32.31 44.39
C ARG A 4 -22.00 -33.41 43.71
N LEU A 5 -21.41 -33.34 42.51
CA LEU A 5 -21.40 -32.46 41.33
C LEU A 5 -20.64 -33.30 40.26
N GLY A 6 -21.19 -33.45 39.06
CA GLY A 6 -20.42 -33.85 37.87
C GLY A 6 -20.62 -32.77 36.83
N LYS A 7 -19.80 -31.72 36.90
CA LYS A 7 -19.86 -30.55 36.03
C LYS A 7 -19.32 -30.91 34.64
N SER A 8 -20.07 -30.47 33.64
CA SER A 8 -19.68 -30.25 32.26
C SER A 8 -18.36 -29.50 32.15
N GLU A 9 -17.46 -29.97 31.30
CA GLU A 9 -16.35 -29.15 30.80
C GLU A 9 -15.99 -29.59 29.38
N SER A 10 -16.82 -29.18 28.44
CA SER A 10 -16.44 -29.05 27.04
C SER A 10 -17.41 -28.05 26.39
N ALA A 11 -16.89 -27.26 25.46
CA ALA A 11 -17.51 -26.11 24.78
C ALA A 11 -17.48 -24.78 25.57
N HIS A 12 -16.36 -24.07 25.44
CA HIS A 12 -16.36 -22.60 25.54
C HIS A 12 -15.32 -21.95 24.63
N ILE A 13 -15.25 -22.44 23.39
CA ILE A 13 -14.73 -21.68 22.24
C ILE A 13 -15.83 -21.87 21.18
N ASP A 14 -16.16 -20.82 20.41
CA ASP A 14 -17.14 -20.81 19.30
C ASP A 14 -18.52 -20.23 19.57
N GLN A 15 -18.59 -19.02 20.15
CA GLN A 15 -19.72 -18.12 19.90
C GLN A 15 -19.23 -16.67 19.70
N LEU A 16 -18.38 -16.45 18.70
CA LEU A 16 -18.36 -15.13 18.06
C LEU A 16 -19.51 -15.12 17.07
N SER A 17 -20.40 -14.13 17.19
CA SER A 17 -21.57 -14.03 16.30
C SER A 17 -21.14 -13.88 14.84
N ASP A 18 -21.99 -14.34 13.91
CA ASP A 18 -21.73 -14.20 12.47
C ASP A 18 -21.40 -12.77 12.07
N ALA A 19 -21.95 -11.77 12.77
CA ALA A 19 -21.64 -10.36 12.57
C ALA A 19 -20.21 -9.98 13.01
N VAL A 20 -19.67 -10.58 14.07
CA VAL A 20 -18.29 -10.36 14.53
C VAL A 20 -17.31 -11.09 13.61
N LEU A 21 -17.62 -12.33 13.21
CA LEU A 21 -16.85 -13.06 12.21
C LEU A 21 -16.85 -12.34 10.85
N TRP A 22 -18.00 -11.82 10.40
CA TRP A 22 -18.08 -10.96 9.22
C TRP A 22 -17.25 -9.68 9.38
N ARG A 23 -17.28 -9.02 10.53
CA ARG A 23 -16.57 -7.75 10.74
C ARG A 23 -15.06 -7.94 10.83
N LEU A 24 -14.60 -9.07 11.38
CA LEU A 24 -13.19 -9.46 11.40
C LEU A 24 -12.73 -9.89 9.99
N ASN A 25 -13.45 -10.78 9.31
CA ASN A 25 -13.12 -11.23 7.95
C ASN A 25 -13.21 -10.09 6.92
N PHE A 26 -14.17 -9.17 7.05
CA PHE A 26 -14.31 -8.03 6.15
C PHE A 26 -13.24 -6.97 6.41
N GLY A 27 -12.85 -6.76 7.67
CA GLY A 27 -11.70 -5.92 8.01
C GLY A 27 -10.40 -6.49 7.44
N GLU A 28 -10.21 -7.81 7.54
CA GLU A 28 -9.05 -8.52 6.99
C GLU A 28 -9.05 -8.53 5.44
N MET A 29 -10.22 -8.69 4.80
CA MET A 29 -10.37 -8.53 3.33
C MET A 29 -10.10 -7.10 2.85
N LEU A 30 -10.55 -6.08 3.59
CA LEU A 30 -10.29 -4.68 3.25
C LEU A 30 -8.80 -4.34 3.43
N LEU A 31 -8.15 -4.86 4.46
CA LEU A 31 -6.70 -4.74 4.64
C LEU A 31 -5.94 -5.44 3.51
N MET A 32 -6.36 -6.66 3.12
CA MET A 32 -5.77 -7.36 1.97
C MET A 32 -5.93 -6.57 0.66
N GLN A 33 -7.09 -5.96 0.38
CA GLN A 33 -7.28 -5.14 -0.82
C GLN A 33 -6.42 -3.86 -0.80
N ASN A 34 -6.29 -3.24 0.36
CA ASN A 34 -5.44 -2.07 0.60
C ASN A 34 -3.97 -2.39 0.32
N ASP A 35 -3.48 -3.55 0.76
CA ASP A 35 -2.13 -3.99 0.46
C ASP A 35 -1.91 -4.05 -1.06
N PHE A 36 -2.89 -4.51 -1.85
CA PHE A 36 -2.76 -4.48 -3.30
C PHE A 36 -2.89 -3.06 -3.89
N GLU A 37 -3.62 -2.13 -3.29
CA GLU A 37 -3.84 -0.82 -3.90
C GLU A 37 -2.53 -0.03 -4.10
N TRP A 38 -1.64 -0.05 -3.10
CA TRP A 38 -0.35 0.66 -3.09
C TRP A 38 0.84 -0.25 -3.42
N PHE A 39 0.63 -1.21 -4.33
CA PHE A 39 1.67 -2.15 -4.77
C PHE A 39 2.31 -2.95 -3.62
N GLY A 40 1.55 -3.33 -2.61
CA GLY A 40 2.04 -4.06 -1.44
C GLY A 40 2.66 -3.17 -0.37
N THR A 41 2.58 -1.84 -0.49
CA THR A 41 3.09 -0.95 0.56
C THR A 41 2.13 -0.95 1.75
N PRO A 42 2.56 -1.39 2.95
CA PRO A 42 1.69 -1.42 4.12
C PRO A 42 1.20 -0.03 4.50
N LEU A 43 -0.06 0.05 4.96
CA LEU A 43 -0.65 1.31 5.42
C LEU A 43 0.17 1.93 6.56
N GLU A 44 0.71 1.13 7.48
CA GLU A 44 1.55 1.65 8.56
C GLU A 44 2.79 2.39 8.05
N ASN A 45 3.37 1.97 6.92
CA ASN A 45 4.52 2.64 6.33
C ASN A 45 4.12 3.98 5.73
N ILE A 46 2.97 4.05 5.06
CA ILE A 46 2.43 5.29 4.50
C ILE A 46 2.10 6.29 5.61
N GLU A 47 1.49 5.82 6.70
CA GLU A 47 1.23 6.66 7.88
C GLU A 47 2.51 7.12 8.56
N SER A 48 3.50 6.24 8.69
CA SER A 48 4.80 6.55 9.29
C SER A 48 5.56 7.58 8.47
N ALA A 49 5.56 7.45 7.13
CA ALA A 49 6.13 8.43 6.20
C ALA A 49 5.52 9.83 6.38
N LYS A 50 4.19 9.91 6.54
CA LYS A 50 3.49 11.17 6.80
C LYS A 50 3.89 11.78 8.15
N LYS A 51 3.81 11.00 9.23
CA LYS A 51 4.20 11.44 10.58
C LYS A 51 5.66 11.92 10.62
N TRP A 52 6.54 11.19 9.95
CA TRP A 52 7.94 11.55 9.84
C TRP A 52 8.12 12.89 9.10
N ALA A 53 7.46 13.08 7.96
CA ALA A 53 7.56 14.34 7.22
C ALA A 53 6.97 15.54 7.97
N ASP A 54 5.89 15.34 8.73
CA ASP A 54 5.27 16.40 9.55
C ASP A 54 6.20 16.83 10.71
N SER A 55 6.95 15.88 11.28
CA SER A 55 7.95 16.16 12.33
C SER A 55 9.30 16.63 11.78
N TYR A 56 9.53 16.49 10.47
CA TYR A 56 10.77 16.90 9.83
C TYR A 56 10.79 18.42 9.56
N HIS A 57 11.60 19.15 10.32
CA HIS A 57 11.77 20.61 10.18
C HIS A 57 12.89 21.05 9.22
N GLY A 58 13.38 20.15 8.36
CA GLY A 58 14.43 20.50 7.40
C GLY A 58 13.92 21.26 6.17
N ARG A 59 14.84 21.88 5.41
CA ARG A 59 14.51 22.64 4.20
C ARG A 59 14.02 21.77 3.02
N ARG A 60 14.29 20.46 3.05
CA ARG A 60 13.93 19.53 1.99
C ARG A 60 12.51 19.01 2.21
N LYS A 61 11.67 19.09 1.18
CA LYS A 61 10.34 18.46 1.20
C LYS A 61 10.46 17.05 0.65
N PHE A 62 9.91 16.08 1.37
CA PHE A 62 9.86 14.68 0.97
C PHE A 62 8.52 14.37 0.31
N HIS A 63 8.53 13.38 -0.58
CA HIS A 63 7.34 12.87 -1.23
C HIS A 63 6.77 11.70 -0.42
N VAL A 64 5.70 11.96 0.32
CA VAL A 64 5.09 11.00 1.28
C VAL A 64 3.90 10.22 0.72
N ARG A 65 3.68 10.29 -0.59
CA ARG A 65 2.55 9.62 -1.25
C ARG A 65 3.05 8.46 -2.09
N VAL A 66 2.41 7.31 -1.90
CA VAL A 66 2.56 6.14 -2.77
C VAL A 66 1.43 6.21 -3.80
N PRO A 67 1.71 6.06 -5.10
CA PRO A 67 0.66 6.01 -6.11
C PRO A 67 -0.21 4.77 -5.91
N THR A 68 -1.50 4.90 -6.19
CA THR A 68 -2.38 3.72 -6.28
C THR A 68 -2.31 3.10 -7.67
N ARG A 69 -2.65 1.82 -7.80
CA ARG A 69 -2.79 1.17 -9.12
C ARG A 69 -3.75 1.91 -10.05
N LYS A 70 -4.86 2.41 -9.49
CA LYS A 70 -5.85 3.20 -10.25
C LYS A 70 -5.25 4.50 -10.77
N GLU A 71 -4.49 5.20 -9.94
CA GLU A 71 -3.82 6.43 -10.35
C GLU A 71 -2.81 6.18 -11.47
N VAL A 72 -2.00 5.11 -11.36
CA VAL A 72 -1.06 4.76 -12.43
C VAL A 72 -1.79 4.48 -13.75
N LEU A 73 -2.96 3.84 -13.71
CA LEU A 73 -3.73 3.53 -14.93
C LEU A 73 -4.44 4.73 -15.55
N SER A 74 -4.98 5.66 -14.74
CA SER A 74 -5.93 6.66 -15.25
C SER A 74 -5.55 8.12 -15.00
N MET A 75 -4.57 8.42 -14.15
CA MET A 75 -4.16 9.81 -13.88
C MET A 75 -3.53 10.43 -15.15
N PRO A 76 -3.79 11.71 -15.47
CA PRO A 76 -3.14 12.40 -16.59
C PRO A 76 -1.61 12.35 -16.50
N ALA A 77 -0.93 12.24 -17.65
CA ALA A 77 0.53 12.06 -17.68
C ALA A 77 1.32 13.19 -16.99
N ASN A 78 0.83 14.43 -17.08
CA ASN A 78 1.42 15.61 -16.44
C ASN A 78 1.30 15.59 -14.90
N GLU A 79 0.32 14.88 -14.34
CA GLU A 79 0.16 14.70 -12.89
C GLU A 79 0.82 13.42 -12.39
N LEU A 80 0.76 12.35 -13.19
CA LEU A 80 1.33 11.05 -12.84
C LEU A 80 2.86 11.08 -12.81
N SER A 81 3.48 11.76 -13.77
CA SER A 81 4.94 11.84 -13.86
C SER A 81 5.60 12.42 -12.60
N PRO A 82 5.20 13.61 -12.08
CA PRO A 82 5.79 14.14 -10.85
C PRO A 82 5.46 13.30 -9.60
N LEU A 83 4.31 12.61 -9.58
CA LEU A 83 3.97 11.66 -8.51
C LEU A 83 4.96 10.49 -8.47
N LEU A 84 5.17 9.82 -9.61
CA LEU A 84 6.09 8.68 -9.71
C LEU A 84 7.55 9.08 -9.48
N ILE A 85 7.99 10.21 -10.05
CA ILE A 85 9.35 10.72 -9.83
C ILE A 85 9.56 11.08 -8.35
N GLY A 86 8.58 11.74 -7.74
CA GLY A 86 8.62 12.05 -6.31
C GLY A 86 8.77 10.80 -5.46
N TRP A 87 7.98 9.76 -5.75
CA TRP A 87 8.06 8.49 -5.04
C TRP A 87 9.41 7.79 -5.23
N MET A 88 9.96 7.77 -6.44
CA MET A 88 11.26 7.11 -6.71
C MET A 88 12.47 7.85 -6.11
N VAL A 89 12.46 9.19 -6.11
CA VAL A 89 13.67 9.99 -5.85
C VAL A 89 13.63 10.74 -4.52
N HIS A 90 12.44 11.01 -4.00
CA HIS A 90 12.23 11.92 -2.86
C HIS A 90 11.43 11.30 -1.72
N SER A 91 11.25 9.98 -1.72
CA SER A 91 10.53 9.31 -0.66
C SER A 91 11.33 9.17 0.64
N PRO A 92 10.64 9.26 1.79
CA PRO A 92 11.24 8.86 3.06
C PRO A 92 11.41 7.34 3.10
N THR A 93 12.31 6.86 3.96
CA THR A 93 12.80 5.48 3.99
C THR A 93 11.67 4.44 4.08
N GLU A 94 10.57 4.76 4.76
CA GLU A 94 9.44 3.88 5.01
C GLU A 94 8.70 3.47 3.73
N ILE A 95 8.75 4.31 2.69
CA ILE A 95 8.00 4.10 1.44
C ILE A 95 8.86 4.16 0.19
N ILE A 96 10.20 4.02 0.31
CA ILE A 96 11.06 3.91 -0.87
C ILE A 96 10.60 2.68 -1.68
N PRO A 97 10.28 2.83 -2.98
CA PRO A 97 9.78 1.73 -3.77
C PRO A 97 10.84 0.63 -3.92
N SER A 98 10.44 -0.61 -3.72
CA SER A 98 11.24 -1.77 -4.10
C SER A 98 11.27 -1.96 -5.63
N LYS A 99 12.23 -2.74 -6.12
CA LYS A 99 12.31 -3.14 -7.53
C LYS A 99 11.00 -3.74 -8.04
N VAL A 100 10.44 -4.71 -7.30
CA VAL A 100 9.20 -5.42 -7.68
C VAL A 100 8.04 -4.43 -7.81
N GLN A 101 7.95 -3.43 -6.93
CA GLN A 101 6.92 -2.40 -7.01
C GLN A 101 7.03 -1.55 -8.28
N ILE A 102 8.24 -1.17 -8.68
CA ILE A 102 8.46 -0.41 -9.91
C ILE A 102 8.20 -1.26 -11.16
N GLU A 103 8.51 -2.55 -11.13
CA GLU A 103 8.15 -3.48 -12.21
C GLU A 103 6.61 -3.57 -12.38
N LEU A 104 5.86 -3.66 -11.30
CA LEU A 104 4.39 -3.61 -11.33
C LEU A 104 3.85 -2.28 -11.86
N VAL A 105 4.49 -1.14 -11.52
CA VAL A 105 4.14 0.16 -12.12
C VAL A 105 4.38 0.14 -13.63
N LEU A 106 5.52 -0.40 -14.09
CA LEU A 106 5.84 -0.50 -15.51
C LEU A 106 4.79 -1.33 -16.27
N GLU A 107 4.33 -2.44 -15.70
CA GLU A 107 3.26 -3.25 -16.29
C GLU A 107 1.97 -2.45 -16.52
N LEU A 108 1.58 -1.60 -15.55
CA LEU A 108 0.40 -0.75 -15.69
C LEU A 108 0.62 0.40 -16.68
N LEU A 109 1.79 1.04 -16.66
CA LEU A 109 2.12 2.10 -17.61
C LEU A 109 2.08 1.61 -19.07
N CYS A 110 2.53 0.36 -19.33
CA CYS A 110 2.49 -0.23 -20.66
C CYS A 110 1.07 -0.50 -21.18
N GLN A 111 0.06 -0.51 -20.31
CA GLN A 111 -1.35 -0.70 -20.70
C GLN A 111 -2.03 0.60 -21.14
N ARG A 112 -1.38 1.75 -20.95
CA ARG A 112 -1.97 3.05 -21.23
C ARG A 112 -1.84 3.44 -22.70
N SER A 113 -2.87 4.10 -23.22
CA SER A 113 -2.88 4.62 -24.60
C SER A 113 -1.94 5.81 -24.82
N ASP A 114 -1.62 6.57 -23.78
CA ASP A 114 -0.76 7.76 -23.79
C ASP A 114 0.71 7.45 -23.43
N THR A 115 1.15 6.20 -23.65
CA THR A 115 2.51 5.73 -23.32
C THR A 115 3.63 6.63 -23.89
N SER A 116 3.41 7.26 -25.05
CA SER A 116 4.37 8.20 -25.64
C SER A 116 4.63 9.44 -24.78
N GLU A 117 3.61 9.96 -24.10
CA GLU A 117 3.73 11.12 -23.20
C GLU A 117 4.45 10.74 -21.89
N LEU A 118 4.38 9.46 -21.53
CA LEU A 118 5.01 8.89 -20.33
C LEU A 118 6.41 8.32 -20.59
N ALA A 119 6.95 8.47 -21.81
CA ALA A 119 8.20 7.83 -22.21
C ALA A 119 9.38 8.15 -21.26
N ALA A 120 9.48 9.40 -20.80
CA ALA A 120 10.54 9.82 -19.88
C ALA A 120 10.43 9.14 -18.52
N VAL A 121 9.24 9.12 -17.90
CA VAL A 121 9.05 8.48 -16.59
C VAL A 121 9.15 6.95 -16.69
N ILE A 122 8.71 6.34 -17.78
CA ILE A 122 8.91 4.91 -18.07
C ILE A 122 10.40 4.57 -18.15
N ALA A 123 11.20 5.41 -18.82
CA ALA A 123 12.65 5.22 -18.89
C ALA A 123 13.30 5.31 -17.49
N MET A 124 12.86 6.26 -16.66
CA MET A 124 13.32 6.38 -15.27
C MET A 124 12.96 5.14 -14.45
N CYS A 125 11.72 4.65 -14.52
CA CYS A 125 11.30 3.42 -13.85
C CYS A 125 12.15 2.21 -14.28
N LYS A 126 12.42 2.07 -15.59
CA LYS A 126 13.30 1.01 -16.12
C LYS A 126 14.73 1.12 -15.59
N GLN A 127 15.27 2.34 -15.47
CA GLN A 127 16.59 2.56 -14.90
C GLN A 127 16.62 2.23 -13.40
N TYR A 128 15.60 2.65 -12.65
CA TYR A 128 15.46 2.36 -11.24
C TYR A 128 15.46 0.84 -10.98
N ALA A 129 14.60 0.08 -11.67
CA ALA A 129 14.49 -1.37 -11.52
C ALA A 129 15.74 -2.17 -11.93
N ARG A 130 16.67 -1.55 -12.67
CA ARG A 130 17.97 -2.15 -13.03
C ARG A 130 19.04 -1.90 -11.96
N ASN A 131 18.96 -0.77 -11.26
CA ASN A 131 19.99 -0.30 -10.34
C ASN A 131 19.69 -0.64 -8.86
N HIS A 132 18.44 -0.94 -8.54
CA HIS A 132 17.95 -1.39 -7.24
C HIS A 132 17.51 -2.85 -7.32
#